data_AF-A0AAW2BCK8-F1
#
_entry.id   AF-A0AAW2BCK8-F1
#
_cell.length_a   1.000
_cell.length_b   1.000
_cell.length_c   1.000
_cell.angle_alpha   90.00
_cell.angle_beta   90.00
_cell.angle_gamma   90.00
#
_symmetry.space_group_name_H-M   'P 1'
#
loop_
_entity.id
_entity.type
_entity.pdbx_description
1 polymer ?
#
loop_
_entity_poly.entity_id
_entity_poly.type
_entity_poly.pdbx_seq_one_letter_code
_entity_poly.pdbx_strand_id
1 'polypeptide(L)'
;MNTLQNLPNDILVEIFSKAGNDLATLLGNIKLSCKSFNKLTEKKLVFQKIRLTPYFNHRALLDDKAKKLIFSCNEAKNPHALLIVGTYKYFLNEEVVEGKRLIEEALGCGDFIATYIHGVMLLCESNPKGIIN
;
A
#
# COMPACT_ATOMS: atom_id res chain seq x y z
N MET A 1 13.97 -29.21 14.09
CA MET A 1 12.97 -29.03 13.01
C MET A 1 12.56 -27.57 13.00
N ASN A 2 12.80 -26.84 11.91
CA ASN A 2 12.55 -25.39 11.87
C ASN A 2 11.05 -25.14 11.55
N THR A 3 10.24 -25.14 12.60
CA THR A 3 8.76 -25.20 12.58
C THR A 3 8.09 -24.08 11.78
N LEU A 4 8.72 -22.90 11.69
CA LEU A 4 8.16 -21.77 10.96
C LEU A 4 8.14 -21.99 9.44
N GLN A 5 9.16 -22.65 8.89
CA GLN A 5 9.30 -22.82 7.43
C GLN A 5 8.29 -23.80 6.83
N ASN A 6 7.61 -24.59 7.67
CA ASN A 6 6.61 -25.56 7.26
C ASN A 6 5.19 -24.97 7.22
N LEU A 7 5.02 -23.72 7.67
CA LEU A 7 3.71 -23.07 7.65
C LEU A 7 3.28 -22.70 6.22
N PRO A 8 1.97 -22.71 5.94
CA PRO A 8 1.43 -22.17 4.71
C PRO A 8 1.86 -20.71 4.48
N ASN A 9 2.05 -20.35 3.21
CA ASN A 9 2.58 -19.03 2.84
C ASN A 9 1.69 -17.88 3.32
N ASP A 10 0.37 -18.03 3.23
CA ASP A 10 -0.63 -17.08 3.69
C ASP A 10 -0.55 -16.81 5.20
N ILE A 11 -0.31 -17.86 6.00
CA ILE A 11 -0.10 -17.75 7.44
C ILE A 11 1.21 -17.04 7.75
N LEU A 12 2.29 -17.37 7.04
CA LEU A 12 3.58 -16.70 7.21
C LEU A 12 3.49 -15.21 6.86
N VAL A 13 2.85 -14.86 5.75
CA VAL A 13 2.63 -13.47 5.36
C VAL A 13 1.84 -12.71 6.41
N GLU A 14 0.83 -13.35 7.00
CA GLU A 14 0.03 -12.72 8.06
C GLU A 14 0.79 -12.53 9.36
N ILE A 15 1.62 -13.49 9.76
CA ILE A 15 2.52 -13.33 10.90
C ILE A 15 3.46 -12.15 10.66
N PHE A 16 4.08 -12.07 9.47
CA PHE A 16 4.98 -10.99 9.15
C PHE A 16 4.28 -9.63 9.10
N SER A 17 3.09 -9.54 8.49
CA SER A 17 2.34 -8.29 8.41
C SER A 17 1.87 -7.76 9.77
N LYS A 18 1.73 -8.64 10.77
CA LYS A 18 1.39 -8.28 12.16
C LYS A 18 2.63 -7.98 13.03
N ALA A 19 3.75 -8.67 12.79
CA ALA A 19 4.96 -8.54 13.60
C ALA A 19 5.79 -7.28 13.29
N GLY A 20 5.63 -6.67 12.11
CA GLY A 20 6.36 -5.48 11.70
C GLY A 20 5.59 -4.18 11.90
N ASN A 21 6.20 -3.20 12.57
CA ASN A 21 5.80 -1.79 12.45
C ASN A 21 6.01 -1.26 11.02
N ASP A 22 6.97 -1.84 10.30
CA ASP A 22 7.24 -1.64 8.88
C ASP A 22 7.55 -3.00 8.24
N LEU A 23 6.60 -3.53 7.44
CA LEU A 23 6.77 -4.82 6.78
C LEU A 23 7.88 -4.75 5.70
N ALA A 24 8.25 -3.58 5.18
CA ALA A 24 9.34 -3.46 4.20
C ALA A 24 10.71 -3.77 4.82
N THR A 25 11.00 -3.16 5.98
CA THR A 25 12.21 -3.48 6.78
C THR A 25 12.22 -4.96 7.20
N LEU A 26 11.07 -5.47 7.67
CA LEU A 26 10.94 -6.88 8.06
C LEU A 26 11.19 -7.82 6.87
N LEU A 27 10.67 -7.52 5.68
CA LEU A 27 10.91 -8.31 4.47
C LEU A 27 12.37 -8.29 4.05
N GLY A 28 13.07 -7.16 4.21
CA GLY A 28 14.52 -7.09 3.99
C GLY A 28 15.27 -8.08 4.88
N ASN A 29 14.95 -8.12 6.17
CA ASN A 29 15.55 -9.06 7.11
C ASN A 29 15.17 -10.52 6.81
N ILE A 30 13.92 -10.77 6.43
CA ILE A 30 13.41 -12.10 6.05
C ILE A 30 14.13 -12.62 4.79
N LYS A 31 14.36 -11.77 3.79
CA LYS A 31 15.11 -12.13 2.56
C LYS A 31 16.53 -12.62 2.89
N LEU A 32 17.19 -11.97 3.84
CA LEU A 32 18.55 -12.31 4.26
C LEU A 32 18.61 -13.58 5.12
N SER A 33 17.50 -13.96 5.75
CA SER A 33 17.47 -15.08 6.69
C SER A 33 17.58 -16.47 6.03
N CYS A 34 16.80 -16.74 4.97
CA CYS A 34 16.87 -18.03 4.28
C CYS A 34 16.30 -18.00 2.85
N LYS A 35 16.73 -18.95 2.00
CA LYS A 35 16.28 -19.07 0.60
C LYS A 35 14.78 -19.28 0.45
N SER A 36 14.16 -20.07 1.33
CA SER A 36 12.72 -20.34 1.28
C SER A 36 11.91 -19.08 1.56
N PHE A 37 12.32 -18.30 2.55
CA PHE A 37 11.67 -17.03 2.86
C PHE A 37 11.98 -15.93 1.85
N ASN A 38 13.18 -15.91 1.25
CA ASN A 38 13.45 -15.01 0.12
C ASN A 38 12.44 -15.23 -1.02
N LYS A 39 12.23 -16.48 -1.44
CA LYS A 39 11.21 -16.81 -2.45
C LYS A 39 9.78 -16.45 -2.01
N LEU A 40 9.48 -16.53 -0.72
CA LEU A 40 8.19 -16.13 -0.18
C LEU A 40 7.97 -14.61 -0.33
N THR A 41 8.99 -13.80 -0.05
CA THR A 41 8.91 -12.33 -0.12
C THR A 41 8.65 -11.77 -1.53
N GLU A 42 8.84 -12.59 -2.57
CA GLU A 42 8.60 -12.22 -3.97
C GLU A 42 7.16 -12.55 -4.42
N LYS A 43 6.35 -13.19 -3.58
CA LYS A 43 4.97 -13.56 -3.93
C LYS A 43 4.04 -12.36 -3.88
N LYS A 44 3.12 -12.29 -4.85
CA LYS A 44 2.03 -11.30 -4.92
C LYS A 44 1.26 -11.13 -3.60
N LEU A 45 1.05 -12.22 -2.87
CA LEU A 45 0.38 -12.24 -1.56
C LEU A 45 1.08 -11.37 -0.51
N VAL A 46 2.41 -11.26 -0.56
CA VAL A 46 3.18 -10.38 0.33
C VAL A 46 2.85 -8.93 0.00
N PHE A 47 2.98 -8.55 -1.27
CA PHE A 47 2.68 -7.20 -1.74
C PHE A 47 1.24 -6.79 -1.42
N GLN A 48 0.28 -7.71 -1.46
CA GLN A 48 -1.11 -7.49 -1.04
C GLN A 48 -1.28 -7.14 0.44
N LYS A 49 -0.45 -7.71 1.33
CA LYS A 49 -0.60 -7.57 2.79
C LYS A 49 0.42 -6.63 3.45
N ILE A 50 1.38 -6.08 2.71
CA ILE A 50 2.33 -5.08 3.23
C ILE A 50 1.58 -3.84 3.73
N ARG A 51 1.88 -3.42 4.96
CA ARG A 51 1.47 -2.11 5.47
C ARG A 51 2.41 -1.05 4.92
N LEU A 52 1.87 -0.11 4.15
CA LEU A 52 2.61 1.04 3.61
C LEU A 52 2.37 2.32 4.41
N THR A 53 1.96 2.23 5.68
CA THR A 53 1.67 3.40 6.52
C THR A 53 2.79 4.45 6.55
N PRO A 54 4.09 4.07 6.62
CA PRO A 54 5.19 5.03 6.56
C PRO A 54 5.28 5.82 5.24
N TYR A 55 4.65 5.32 4.17
CA TYR A 55 4.71 5.86 2.82
C TYR A 55 3.48 6.72 2.44
N PHE A 56 2.57 7.03 3.38
CA PHE A 56 1.47 7.98 3.15
C PHE A 56 1.92 9.45 2.96
N ASN A 57 3.23 9.69 2.81
CA ASN A 57 3.78 10.98 2.42
C ASN A 57 4.10 10.97 0.93
N HIS A 58 3.63 11.97 0.17
CA HIS A 58 3.92 12.12 -1.27
C HIS A 58 5.42 12.08 -1.60
N ARG A 59 6.30 12.48 -0.67
CA ARG A 59 7.75 12.38 -0.84
C ARG A 59 8.24 10.94 -1.05
N ALA A 60 7.49 9.93 -0.61
CA ALA A 60 7.82 8.53 -0.87
C ALA A 60 7.81 8.18 -2.37
N LEU A 61 7.04 8.92 -3.19
CA LEU A 61 7.04 8.74 -4.64
C LEU A 61 8.24 9.41 -5.34
N LEU A 62 9.05 10.18 -4.60
CA LEU A 62 10.28 10.79 -5.09
C LEU A 62 11.51 9.90 -4.83
N ASP A 63 11.44 8.95 -3.91
CA ASP A 63 12.49 7.95 -3.67
C ASP A 63 12.26 6.73 -4.58
N ASP A 64 13.24 6.40 -5.42
CA ASP A 64 13.09 5.33 -6.43
C ASP A 64 12.78 3.95 -5.81
N LYS A 65 13.35 3.65 -4.64
CA LYS A 65 13.12 2.36 -3.98
C LYS A 65 11.71 2.27 -3.41
N ALA A 66 11.27 3.30 -2.70
CA ALA A 66 9.93 3.41 -2.16
C ALA A 66 8.89 3.43 -3.28
N LYS A 67 9.13 4.22 -4.33
CA LYS A 67 8.29 4.28 -5.53
C LYS A 67 8.12 2.88 -6.14
N LYS A 68 9.22 2.16 -6.40
CA LYS A 68 9.16 0.81 -6.96
C LYS A 68 8.34 -0.15 -6.08
N LEU A 69 8.54 -0.12 -4.77
CA LEU A 69 7.78 -0.92 -3.82
C LEU A 69 6.27 -0.59 -3.87
N ILE A 70 5.93 0.71 -3.82
CA ILE A 70 4.53 1.18 -3.87
C ILE A 70 3.85 0.70 -5.15
N PHE A 71 4.51 0.84 -6.32
CA PHE A 71 3.93 0.38 -7.58
C PHE A 71 3.75 -1.14 -7.64
N SER A 72 4.71 -1.93 -7.14
CA SER A 72 4.53 -3.40 -7.03
C SER A 72 3.37 -3.77 -6.10
N CYS A 73 3.18 -3.05 -4.99
CA CYS A 73 2.03 -3.22 -4.12
C CYS A 73 0.71 -2.79 -4.79
N ASN A 74 0.72 -1.74 -5.60
CA ASN A 74 -0.43 -1.27 -6.35
C ASN A 74 -0.89 -2.30 -7.39
N GLU A 75 0.05 -2.87 -8.16
CA GLU A 75 -0.23 -3.98 -9.10
C GLU A 75 -0.79 -5.22 -8.37
N ALA A 76 -0.36 -5.43 -7.13
CA ALA A 76 -0.86 -6.50 -6.29
C ALA A 76 -2.27 -6.24 -5.73
N LYS A 77 -2.83 -5.03 -5.89
CA LYS A 77 -4.09 -4.55 -5.29
C LYS A 77 -4.02 -4.38 -3.76
N ASN A 78 -2.88 -3.90 -3.27
CA ASN A 78 -2.73 -3.50 -1.88
C ASN A 78 -3.57 -2.23 -1.58
N PRO A 79 -4.44 -2.21 -0.57
CA PRO A 79 -5.30 -1.06 -0.27
C PRO A 79 -4.53 0.24 0.01
N HIS A 80 -3.42 0.18 0.78
CA HIS A 80 -2.63 1.37 1.07
C HIS A 80 -1.94 1.89 -0.20
N ALA A 81 -1.43 0.99 -1.06
CA ALA A 81 -0.78 1.40 -2.30
C ALA A 81 -1.76 2.03 -3.29
N LEU A 82 -2.95 1.42 -3.44
CA LEU A 82 -4.06 1.99 -4.21
C LEU A 82 -4.38 3.40 -3.72
N LEU A 83 -4.44 3.58 -2.40
CA LEU A 83 -4.73 4.89 -1.80
C LEU A 83 -3.61 5.92 -2.03
N ILE A 84 -2.32 5.53 -1.86
CA ILE A 84 -1.17 6.41 -2.10
C ILE A 84 -1.13 6.86 -3.56
N VAL A 85 -1.20 5.90 -4.50
CA VAL A 85 -1.15 6.18 -5.94
C VAL A 85 -2.38 6.96 -6.39
N GLY A 86 -3.57 6.57 -5.92
CA GLY A 86 -4.84 7.22 -6.24
C GLY A 86 -4.86 8.68 -5.78
N THR A 87 -4.43 8.94 -4.54
CA THR A 87 -4.33 10.30 -3.99
C THR A 87 -3.34 11.15 -4.79
N TYR A 88 -2.16 10.61 -5.14
CA TYR A 88 -1.20 11.32 -5.96
C TYR A 88 -1.77 11.66 -7.35
N LYS A 89 -2.39 10.68 -8.03
CA LYS A 89 -2.99 10.88 -9.35
C LYS A 89 -4.11 11.90 -9.33
N TYR A 90 -4.99 11.82 -8.33
CA TYR A 90 -6.16 12.69 -8.20
C TYR A 90 -5.78 14.13 -7.85
N PHE A 91 -4.96 14.32 -6.81
CA PHE A 91 -4.68 15.65 -6.25
C PHE A 91 -3.45 16.34 -6.82
N LEU A 92 -2.48 15.59 -7.38
CA LEU A 92 -1.15 16.14 -7.72
C LEU A 92 -0.72 15.91 -9.18
N ASN A 93 -1.27 14.94 -9.90
CA ASN A 93 -0.83 14.59 -11.26
C ASN A 93 -1.88 14.79 -12.35
N GLU A 94 -3.01 15.44 -12.03
CA GLU A 94 -4.13 15.73 -12.96
C GLU A 94 -4.79 14.50 -13.63
N GLU A 95 -4.43 13.28 -13.22
CA GLU A 95 -5.03 12.03 -13.68
C GLU A 95 -6.29 11.70 -12.85
N VAL A 96 -7.24 12.65 -12.80
CA VAL A 96 -8.39 12.65 -11.88
C VAL A 96 -9.21 11.36 -11.97
N VAL A 97 -9.54 10.91 -13.19
CA VAL A 97 -10.38 9.72 -13.41
C VAL A 97 -9.73 8.45 -12.84
N GLU A 98 -8.45 8.23 -13.15
CA GLU A 98 -7.73 7.05 -12.66
C GLU A 98 -7.46 7.17 -11.15
N GLY A 99 -7.13 8.37 -10.67
CA GLY A 99 -6.95 8.62 -9.25
C GLY A 99 -8.19 8.29 -8.43
N LYS A 100 -9.37 8.75 -8.88
CA LYS A 100 -10.66 8.44 -8.27
C LYS A 100 -10.95 6.94 -8.26
N ARG A 101 -10.78 6.28 -9.41
CA ARG A 101 -10.99 4.83 -9.54
C ARG A 101 -10.15 4.02 -8.53
N LEU A 102 -8.89 4.41 -8.33
CA LEU A 102 -7.99 3.76 -7.37
C LEU A 102 -8.41 4.00 -5.91
N ILE A 103 -8.85 5.22 -5.56
CA ILE A 103 -9.35 5.56 -4.22
C ILE A 103 -10.62 4.76 -3.91
N GLU A 104 -11.56 4.67 -4.85
CA GLU A 104 -12.79 3.88 -4.71
C GLU A 104 -12.50 2.37 -4.58
N GLU A 105 -11.50 1.86 -5.31
CA GLU A 105 -11.05 0.47 -5.19
C GLU A 105 -10.47 0.20 -3.79
N ALA A 106 -9.69 1.13 -3.23
CA ALA A 106 -9.19 1.04 -1.85
C ALA A 106 -10.32 1.11 -0.81
N LEU A 107 -11.34 1.94 -1.05
CA LEU A 107 -12.52 2.06 -0.18
C LEU A 107 -13.27 0.73 -0.07
N GLY A 108 -13.42 0.01 -1.18
CA GLY A 108 -14.06 -1.31 -1.22
C GLY A 108 -13.38 -2.37 -0.33
N CYS A 109 -12.14 -2.13 0.08
CA CYS A 109 -11.39 -3.01 0.98
C CYS A 109 -11.62 -2.73 2.48
N GLY A 110 -12.47 -1.75 2.82
CA GLY A 110 -12.83 -1.42 4.21
C GLY A 110 -11.75 -0.67 5.00
N ASP A 111 -10.83 -0.01 4.31
CA ASP A 111 -9.77 0.78 4.93
C ASP A 111 -10.31 2.13 5.44
N PHE A 112 -10.07 2.45 6.72
CA PHE A 112 -10.58 3.67 7.33
C PHE A 112 -9.93 4.94 6.77
N ILE A 113 -8.67 4.87 6.34
CA ILE A 113 -7.95 5.98 5.70
C ILE A 113 -8.56 6.20 4.31
N ALA A 114 -8.88 5.14 3.59
CA ALA A 114 -9.58 5.25 2.30
C ALA A 114 -10.94 5.94 2.44
N THR A 115 -11.69 5.63 3.51
CA THR A 115 -12.95 6.32 3.83
C THR A 115 -12.75 7.82 4.05
N TYR A 116 -11.74 8.20 4.84
CA TYR A 116 -11.40 9.61 5.07
C TYR A 116 -11.02 10.33 3.77
N ILE A 117 -10.11 9.78 2.98
CA ILE A 117 -9.65 10.38 1.73
C ILE A 117 -10.79 10.48 0.71
N HIS A 118 -11.64 9.45 0.61
CA HIS A 118 -12.82 9.50 -0.24
C HIS A 118 -13.78 10.62 0.20
N GLY A 119 -13.94 10.86 1.50
CA GLY A 119 -14.68 12.01 2.02
C GLY A 119 -14.08 13.35 1.59
N VAL A 120 -12.76 13.51 1.69
CA VAL A 120 -12.05 14.71 1.21
C VAL A 120 -12.26 14.91 -0.30
N MET A 121 -12.16 13.83 -1.09
CA MET A 121 -12.41 13.85 -2.53
C MET A 121 -13.82 14.38 -2.84
N LEU A 122 -14.86 13.84 -2.21
CA LEU A 122 -16.25 14.29 -2.38
C LEU A 122 -16.44 15.75 -1.97
N LEU A 123 -15.79 16.20 -0.89
CA LEU A 123 -15.85 17.61 -0.48
C LEU A 123 -15.26 18.53 -1.55
N CYS A 124 -14.11 18.18 -2.11
CA CYS A 124 -13.49 18.93 -3.21
C CYS A 124 -14.39 18.97 -4.46
N GLU A 125 -15.04 17.86 -4.81
CA GLU A 125 -15.99 17.81 -5.94
C GLU A 125 -17.23 18.67 -5.68
N SER A 126 -17.72 18.71 -4.44
CA SER A 126 -18.88 19.52 -4.05
C SER A 126 -18.59 21.02 -3.95
N ASN A 127 -17.32 21.41 -3.81
CA ASN A 127 -16.89 22.80 -3.73
C ASN A 127 -15.64 23.08 -4.59
N PRO A 128 -15.78 23.09 -5.93
CA PRO A 128 -14.65 23.26 -6.84
C PRO A 128 -13.98 24.65 -6.75
N LYS A 129 -14.64 25.63 -6.12
CA LYS A 129 -14.10 26.99 -5.93
C LYS A 129 -13.28 27.13 -4.64
N GLY A 130 -13.23 26.10 -3.80
CA GLY A 130 -12.55 26.13 -2.50
C GLY A 130 -13.26 27.04 -1.49
N ILE A 131 -12.61 27.27 -0.34
CA ILE A 131 -13.07 28.29 0.62
C ILE A 131 -12.59 29.64 0.09
N ILE A 132 -13.52 30.43 -0.42
CA ILE A 132 -13.26 31.82 -0.83
C ILE A 132 -13.20 32.64 0.46
N ASN A 133 -12.00 33.00 0.90
CA ASN A 133 -11.77 33.95 1.98
C ASN A 133 -11.82 35.39 1.45
#